data_AF-U9UHD8-F1
#
_entry.id   AF-U9UHD8-F1
#
_cell.length_a   1.000
_cell.length_b   1.000
_cell.length_c   1.000
_cell.angle_alpha   90.00
_cell.angle_beta   90.00
_cell.angle_gamma   90.00
#
_symmetry.space_group_name_H-M   'P 1'
#
loop_
_entity.id
_entity.type
_entity.pdbx_description
1 polymer ?
#
loop_
_entity_poly.entity_id
_entity_poly.type
_entity_poly.pdbx_seq_one_letter_code
_entity_poly.pdbx_strand_id
1 'polypeptide(L)'
;MEEDYCQGNKFIPRELKACPECGKPRISFGWCKDCETNSMKENFLYWTSGIKEIDELIRHTQLNASQTCDYLEWIPFDKFEMVKYIGSGGFG
;
A
#
# COMPACT_ATOMS: atom_id res chain seq x y z
N MET A 1 18.30 12.29 -7.73
CA MET A 1 17.72 11.59 -6.58
C MET A 1 16.81 10.56 -7.22
N GLU A 2 17.32 9.34 -7.35
CA GLU A 2 16.87 8.38 -8.36
C GLU A 2 15.51 7.76 -8.04
N GLU A 3 14.72 7.67 -9.11
CA GLU A 3 13.38 7.13 -9.22
C GLU A 3 13.42 5.59 -9.26
N ASP A 4 13.59 4.92 -8.13
CA ASP A 4 13.44 3.45 -8.06
C ASP A 4 12.00 3.07 -7.75
N TYR A 5 11.08 3.51 -8.62
CA TYR A 5 9.67 3.11 -8.60
C TYR A 5 9.55 1.68 -9.17
N CYS A 6 9.50 0.70 -8.28
CA CYS A 6 8.84 -0.59 -8.51
C CYS A 6 9.40 -1.48 -9.65
N GLN A 7 10.71 -1.49 -9.89
CA GLN A 7 11.29 -2.36 -10.93
C GLN A 7 11.48 -3.79 -10.42
N GLY A 8 10.79 -4.72 -11.09
CA GLY A 8 10.69 -6.14 -10.78
C GLY A 8 11.98 -6.93 -11.00
N ASN A 9 12.94 -6.77 -10.10
CA ASN A 9 13.97 -7.78 -9.88
C ASN A 9 13.71 -8.46 -8.54
N LYS A 10 13.51 -9.79 -8.57
CA LYS A 10 13.66 -10.67 -7.40
C LYS A 10 15.14 -10.72 -6.99
N PHE A 11 15.71 -9.56 -6.67
CA PHE A 11 16.98 -9.50 -6.00
C PHE A 11 16.69 -9.92 -4.57
N ILE A 12 17.14 -11.11 -4.19
CA ILE A 12 17.35 -11.45 -2.79
C ILE A 12 18.83 -11.14 -2.56
N PRO A 13 19.21 -9.93 -2.09
CA PRO A 13 20.57 -9.73 -1.60
C PRO A 13 20.79 -10.76 -0.49
N ARG A 14 21.99 -11.35 -0.45
CA ARG A 14 22.38 -12.40 0.50
C ARG A 14 22.19 -12.04 1.98
N GLU A 15 21.80 -10.81 2.31
CA GLU A 15 21.53 -10.34 3.66
C GLU A 15 20.32 -9.39 3.67
N LEU A 16 19.12 -9.94 3.86
CA LEU A 16 17.97 -9.13 4.25
C LEU A 16 18.23 -8.64 5.69
N LYS A 17 18.37 -7.32 5.85
CA LYS A 17 18.63 -6.72 7.16
C LYS A 17 17.47 -6.99 8.11
N ALA A 18 17.80 -7.16 9.39
CA ALA A 18 16.81 -7.18 10.46
C ALA A 18 15.96 -5.90 10.41
N CYS A 19 14.67 -6.05 10.66
CA CYS A 19 13.76 -4.93 10.82
C CYS A 19 14.20 -4.09 12.03
N PRO A 20 14.37 -2.76 11.90
CA PRO A 20 14.77 -1.90 13.01
C PRO A 20 13.70 -1.80 14.11
N GLU A 21 12.44 -2.09 13.79
CA GLU A 21 11.34 -2.01 14.76
C GLU A 21 11.18 -3.29 15.59
N CYS A 22 11.26 -4.45 14.95
CA CYS A 22 10.93 -5.73 15.59
C CYS A 22 12.06 -6.78 15.57
N GLY A 23 13.20 -6.49 14.94
CA GLY A 23 14.37 -7.36 14.87
C GLY A 23 14.24 -8.58 13.93
N LYS A 24 13.04 -8.86 13.41
CA LYS A 24 12.79 -9.99 12.49
C LYS A 24 13.36 -9.72 11.09
N PRO A 25 13.71 -10.77 10.31
CA PRO A 25 14.16 -10.57 8.93
C PRO A 25 13.07 -9.90 8.09
N ARG A 26 13.47 -8.91 7.29
CA ARG A 26 12.62 -8.31 6.26
C ARG A 26 12.44 -9.29 5.09
N ILE A 27 11.35 -9.13 4.33
CA ILE A 27 11.09 -9.94 3.13
C ILE A 27 11.71 -9.28 1.88
N SER A 28 11.71 -7.94 1.83
CA SER A 28 12.32 -7.16 0.75
C SER A 28 12.95 -5.88 1.30
N PHE A 29 13.57 -5.09 0.43
CA PHE A 29 14.20 -3.84 0.83
C PHE A 29 13.14 -2.88 1.39
N GLY A 30 13.19 -2.64 2.71
CA GLY A 30 12.24 -1.77 3.39
C GLY A 30 10.94 -2.44 3.86
N TRP A 31 10.67 -3.71 3.52
CA TRP A 31 9.40 -4.36 3.89
C TRP A 31 9.56 -5.39 5.02
N CYS A 32 8.95 -5.13 6.18
CA CYS A 32 8.81 -6.11 7.25
C CYS A 32 7.36 -6.59 7.33
N LYS A 33 7.08 -7.80 6.85
CA LYS A 33 5.70 -8.30 6.75
C LYS A 33 4.90 -8.18 8.05
N ASP A 34 5.52 -8.48 9.19
CA ASP A 34 4.83 -8.39 10.48
C ASP A 34 4.50 -6.94 10.88
N CYS A 35 5.48 -6.02 10.77
CA CYS A 35 5.26 -4.60 11.08
C CYS A 35 4.23 -3.98 10.15
N GLU A 36 4.38 -4.19 8.84
CA GLU A 36 3.47 -3.63 7.83
C GLU A 36 2.05 -4.17 8.00
N THR A 37 1.90 -5.49 8.20
CA THR A 37 0.58 -6.11 8.44
C THR A 37 -0.09 -5.54 9.69
N ASN A 38 0.66 -5.30 10.76
CA ASN A 38 0.12 -4.72 11.99
C ASN A 38 -0.30 -3.26 11.77
N SER A 39 0.55 -2.45 11.14
CA SER A 39 0.24 -1.05 10.80
C SER A 39 -1.00 -0.94 9.92
N MET A 40 -1.13 -1.82 8.91
CA MET A 40 -2.31 -1.89 8.06
C MET A 40 -3.57 -2.22 8.85
N LYS A 41 -3.53 -3.24 9.72
CA LYS A 41 -4.68 -3.62 10.56
C LYS A 41 -5.12 -2.49 11.49
N GLU A 42 -4.18 -1.76 12.09
CA GLU A 42 -4.48 -0.58 12.90
C GLU A 42 -5.18 0.50 12.06
N ASN A 43 -4.78 0.64 10.80
CA ASN A 43 -5.36 1.61 9.87
C ASN A 43 -6.76 1.25 9.35
N PHE A 44 -7.21 -0.01 9.43
CA PHE A 44 -8.51 -0.45 8.90
C PHE A 44 -9.71 0.21 9.58
N LEU A 45 -9.53 0.78 10.77
CA LEU A 45 -10.58 1.50 11.51
C LEU A 45 -10.72 2.97 11.10
N TYR A 46 -9.72 3.54 10.42
CA TYR A 46 -9.67 4.97 10.10
C TYR A 46 -10.14 5.31 8.69
N TRP A 47 -10.46 4.31 7.86
CA TRP A 47 -10.99 4.53 6.53
C TRP A 47 -11.99 3.45 6.11
N THR A 48 -12.93 3.85 5.26
CA THR A 48 -13.86 2.98 4.53
C THR A 48 -14.25 3.68 3.23
N SER A 49 -14.46 2.91 2.18
CA SER A 49 -15.06 3.39 0.94
C SER A 49 -16.58 3.55 1.02
N GLY A 50 -17.20 3.01 2.08
CA GLY A 50 -18.65 2.84 2.16
C GLY A 50 -19.18 1.65 1.35
N ILE A 51 -18.32 0.97 0.58
CA ILE A 51 -18.66 -0.23 -0.21
C ILE A 51 -17.85 -1.40 0.34
N LYS A 52 -18.56 -2.36 0.97
CA LYS A 52 -17.93 -3.46 1.70
C LYS A 52 -17.00 -4.29 0.82
N GLU A 53 -17.38 -4.56 -0.42
CA GLU A 53 -16.62 -5.37 -1.36
C GLU A 53 -15.29 -4.69 -1.75
N ILE A 54 -15.28 -3.37 -1.87
CA ILE A 54 -14.07 -2.59 -2.17
C ILE A 54 -13.15 -2.59 -0.93
N ASP A 55 -13.71 -2.37 0.25
CA ASP A 55 -12.94 -2.40 1.50
C ASP A 55 -12.28 -3.76 1.72
N GLU A 56 -13.00 -4.86 1.48
CA GLU A 56 -12.48 -6.22 1.59
C GLU A 56 -11.35 -6.48 0.58
N LEU A 57 -11.51 -6.04 -0.67
CA LEU A 57 -10.47 -6.16 -1.70
C LEU A 57 -9.20 -5.40 -1.30
N ILE A 58 -9.33 -4.15 -0.87
CA ILE A 58 -8.19 -3.31 -0.48
C ILE A 58 -7.47 -3.95 0.72
N ARG A 59 -8.20 -4.33 1.78
CA ARG A 59 -7.62 -5.01 2.95
C ARG A 59 -6.93 -6.32 2.58
N HIS A 60 -7.51 -7.09 1.66
CA HIS A 60 -6.90 -8.33 1.18
C HIS A 60 -5.56 -8.07 0.49
N THR A 61 -5.45 -7.04 -0.35
CA THR A 61 -4.19 -6.70 -1.02
C THR A 61 -3.13 -6.24 -0.01
N GLN A 62 -3.52 -5.41 0.96
CA GLN A 62 -2.66 -4.92 2.04
C GLN A 62 -2.08 -6.07 2.88
N LEU A 63 -2.92 -6.99 3.37
CA LEU A 63 -2.47 -8.13 4.18
C LEU A 63 -1.56 -9.12 3.45
N ASN A 64 -1.65 -9.18 2.11
CA ASN A 64 -0.88 -10.11 1.30
C ASN A 64 0.39 -9.51 0.68
N ALA A 65 0.57 -8.19 0.75
CA ALA A 65 1.71 -7.51 0.16
C ALA A 65 3.07 -8.02 0.65
N SER A 66 4.03 -8.02 -0.28
CA SER A 66 5.43 -8.43 -0.03
C SER A 66 6.43 -7.28 -0.22
N GLN A 67 5.95 -6.13 -0.66
CA GLN A 67 6.68 -4.89 -0.90
C GLN A 67 5.69 -3.72 -0.98
N THR A 68 6.23 -2.50 -1.00
CA THR A 68 5.48 -1.24 -0.94
C THR A 68 4.51 -1.00 -2.11
N CYS A 69 4.70 -1.69 -3.24
CA CYS A 69 3.87 -1.54 -4.43
C CYS A 69 2.87 -2.68 -4.67
N ASP A 70 2.76 -3.63 -3.73
CA ASP A 70 1.91 -4.81 -3.89
C ASP A 70 0.47 -4.63 -3.38
N TYR A 71 0.11 -3.46 -2.84
CA TYR A 71 -1.21 -3.23 -2.25
C TYR A 71 -1.91 -1.97 -2.77
N LEU A 72 -3.24 -2.00 -2.68
CA LEU A 72 -4.10 -0.85 -2.95
C LEU A 72 -4.24 0.02 -1.70
N GLU A 73 -4.39 1.32 -1.89
CA GLU A 73 -4.67 2.27 -0.82
C GLU A 73 -6.00 2.99 -1.10
N TRP A 74 -6.80 3.16 -0.05
CA TRP A 74 -8.00 3.98 -0.12
C TRP A 74 -7.65 5.45 0.11
N ILE A 75 -7.94 6.30 -0.88
CA ILE A 75 -7.77 7.75 -0.79
C ILE A 75 -9.15 8.38 -0.88
N PRO A 76 -9.69 8.94 0.21
CA PRO A 76 -10.99 9.60 0.17
C PRO A 76 -10.94 10.86 -0.69
N PHE A 77 -12.08 11.16 -1.34
CA PHE A 77 -12.13 12.14 -2.42
C PHE A 77 -11.76 13.57 -1.98
N ASP A 78 -12.04 13.89 -0.72
CA ASP A 78 -11.72 15.16 -0.08
C ASP A 78 -10.21 15.43 0.06
N LYS A 79 -9.36 14.40 -0.05
CA LYS A 79 -7.90 14.58 -0.09
C LYS A 79 -7.37 15.03 -1.45
N PHE A 80 -8.17 14.98 -2.51
CA PHE A 80 -7.73 15.47 -3.81
C PHE A 80 -7.86 16.99 -3.88
N GLU A 81 -6.73 17.66 -4.09
CA GLU A 81 -6.68 19.09 -4.38
C GLU A 81 -6.73 19.35 -5.89
N MET A 82 -7.04 20.60 -6.28
CA MET A 82 -7.03 21.04 -7.69
C MET A 82 -7.98 20.25 -8.60
N VAL A 83 -9.08 19.73 -8.05
CA VAL A 83 -10.14 19.10 -8.83
C VAL A 83 -10.77 20.15 -9.75
N LYS A 84 -10.46 20.07 -11.04
CA LYS A 84 -11.00 20.94 -12.09
C LYS A 84 -11.91 20.16 -13.02
N TYR A 85 -13.02 20.79 -13.39
CA TYR A 85 -13.86 20.27 -14.47
C TYR A 85 -13.11 20.38 -15.80
N ILE A 86 -12.94 19.25 -16.50
CA ILE A 86 -12.25 19.19 -17.80
C ILE A 86 -13.19 18.81 -18.96
N GLY A 87 -14.46 18.52 -18.65
CA GLY A 87 -15.47 18.10 -19.63
C GLY A 87 -16.44 17.10 -19.03
N SER A 88 -17.56 16.90 -19.71
CA SER A 88 -18.57 15.89 -19.38
C SER A 88 -18.54 14.76 -20.41
N GLY A 89 -18.77 13.54 -19.94
CA GLY A 89 -19.06 12.39 -20.80
C GLY A 89 -20.57 12.25 -21.03
N GLY A 90 -20.98 11.35 -21.92
CA GLY A 90 -22.40 11.12 -22.25
C GLY A 90 -23.27 10.48 -21.16
N PHE A 91 -22.79 10.43 -19.92
CA PHE A 91 -23.49 9.88 -18.75
C PHE A 91 -23.62 10.91 -17.62
N GLY A 92 -23.36 12.20 -17.91
CA GLY A 92 -23.40 13.31 -16.95
C GLY A 92 -24.38 14.40 -17.34
#